data_AF-A0A2E4J168-F1
#
_entry.id   AF-A0A2E4J168-F1
#
_cell.length_a   1.000
_cell.length_b   1.000
_cell.length_c   1.000
_cell.angle_alpha   90.00
_cell.angle_beta   90.00
_cell.angle_gamma   90.00
#
_symmetry.space_group_name_H-M   'P 1'
#
loop_
_entity.id
_entity.type
_entity.pdbx_description
1 polymer ?
#
loop_
_entity_poly.entity_id
_entity_poly.type
_entity_poly.pdbx_seq_one_letter_code
_entity_poly.pdbx_strand_id
1 'polypeptide(L)'
;MAEKGRLLAWTVQRGVGRMSAYAPSLQLQMQNCEPVLAVTRRLMAELRWSGVANVDFRLDRRTGQPLVLEVNGRYWATLFASTIAEVNFPDLACRSALGELIPGIIPQTRKFSALKPFVWDLLRFRRKAFRPQITDLPFILRDPLPELAKLWQRPWRV
;
A
#
# COMPACT_ATOMS: atom_id res chain seq x y z
N MET A 1 6.60 -7.53 5.01
CA MET A 1 7.92 -7.69 5.65
C MET A 1 8.07 -9.13 6.07
N ALA A 2 9.23 -9.71 5.76
CA ALA A 2 9.57 -11.07 6.14
C ALA A 2 10.95 -11.08 6.82
N GLU A 3 11.23 -12.15 7.53
CA GLU A 3 12.54 -12.43 8.11
C GLU A 3 12.87 -13.89 7.88
N LYS A 4 14.01 -14.14 7.20
CA LYS A 4 14.47 -15.49 6.83
C LYS A 4 13.37 -16.32 6.15
N GLY A 5 12.56 -15.66 5.32
CA GLY A 5 11.43 -16.24 4.61
C GLY A 5 10.11 -16.36 5.39
N ARG A 6 10.09 -16.06 6.70
CA ARG A 6 8.86 -16.02 7.49
C ARG A 6 8.18 -14.66 7.39
N LEU A 7 6.92 -14.63 6.96
CA LEU A 7 6.13 -13.40 6.89
C LEU A 7 5.78 -12.89 8.30
N LEU A 8 6.17 -11.65 8.63
CA LEU A 8 5.94 -11.04 9.96
C LEU A 8 4.80 -10.02 9.95
N ALA A 9 4.73 -9.21 8.91
CA ALA A 9 3.73 -8.17 8.76
C ALA A 9 3.40 -7.97 7.28
N TRP A 10 2.15 -7.69 6.98
CA TRP A 10 1.68 -7.52 5.59
C TRP A 10 0.50 -6.56 5.52
N THR A 11 0.25 -6.06 4.32
CA THR A 11 -1.00 -5.39 3.94
C THR A 11 -1.29 -5.77 2.50
N VAL A 12 -2.55 -6.08 2.17
CA VAL A 12 -2.96 -6.30 0.77
C VAL A 12 -3.81 -5.11 0.34
N GLN A 13 -3.31 -4.36 -0.64
CA GLN A 13 -3.95 -3.16 -1.14
C GLN A 13 -4.66 -3.44 -2.47
N ARG A 14 -5.98 -3.27 -2.52
CA ARG A 14 -6.76 -3.33 -3.76
C ARG A 14 -7.11 -1.92 -4.22
N GLY A 15 -6.64 -1.52 -5.40
CA GLY A 15 -7.07 -0.29 -6.05
C GLY A 15 -8.55 -0.32 -6.42
N VAL A 16 -9.31 0.66 -5.93
CA VAL A 16 -10.74 0.84 -6.24
C VAL A 16 -10.88 1.99 -7.23
N GLY A 17 -10.85 1.64 -8.51
CA GLY A 17 -10.86 2.62 -9.60
C GLY A 17 -9.48 3.09 -10.02
N ARG A 18 -9.38 3.55 -11.26
CA ARG A 18 -8.18 4.18 -11.83
C ARG A 18 -8.61 5.46 -12.54
N MET A 19 -7.81 6.52 -12.42
CA MET A 19 -8.02 7.74 -13.21
C MET A 19 -7.69 7.53 -14.70
N SER A 20 -6.71 6.66 -15.00
CA SER A 20 -6.35 6.23 -16.36
C SER A 20 -5.80 4.80 -16.34
N ALA A 21 -5.62 4.16 -17.50
CA ALA A 21 -5.20 2.75 -17.60
C ALA A 21 -3.92 2.41 -16.81
N TYR A 22 -3.00 3.37 -16.69
CA TYR A 22 -1.68 3.22 -16.07
C TYR A 22 -1.45 4.10 -14.84
N ALA A 23 -2.43 4.91 -14.44
CA ALA A 23 -2.31 5.71 -13.22
C ALA A 23 -2.35 4.81 -11.97
N PRO A 24 -1.52 5.10 -10.94
CA PRO A 24 -1.64 4.43 -9.66
C PRO A 24 -3.02 4.70 -9.06
N SER A 25 -3.61 3.68 -8.45
CA SER A 25 -4.86 3.85 -7.70
C SER A 25 -4.56 4.56 -6.38
N LEU A 26 -5.12 5.75 -6.19
CA LEU A 26 -5.05 6.50 -4.93
C LEU A 26 -6.27 6.31 -4.04
N GLN A 27 -7.24 5.50 -4.51
CA GLN A 27 -8.37 4.97 -3.75
C GLN A 27 -8.12 3.49 -3.53
N LEU A 28 -7.98 3.09 -2.28
CA LEU A 28 -7.49 1.80 -1.89
C LEU A 28 -8.43 1.16 -0.88
N GLN A 29 -8.64 -0.14 -1.05
CA GLN A 29 -9.26 -0.99 -0.07
C GLN A 29 -8.20 -1.94 0.47
N MET A 30 -7.86 -1.79 1.74
CA MET A 30 -7.10 -2.78 2.49
C MET A 30 -8.05 -3.94 2.76
N GLN A 31 -7.65 -5.14 2.38
CA GLN A 31 -8.48 -6.33 2.53
C GLN A 31 -7.61 -7.52 2.91
N ASN A 32 -8.16 -8.47 3.65
CA ASN A 32 -7.51 -9.76 3.77
C ASN A 32 -7.80 -10.60 2.52
N CYS A 33 -6.78 -11.20 1.92
CA CYS A 33 -6.91 -12.01 0.71
C CYS A 33 -5.98 -13.23 0.81
N GLU A 34 -6.52 -14.31 1.37
CA GLU A 34 -5.74 -15.49 1.68
C GLU A 34 -5.01 -16.11 0.48
N PRO A 35 -5.60 -16.19 -0.74
CA PRO A 35 -4.85 -16.67 -1.91
C PRO A 35 -3.59 -15.85 -2.22
N VAL A 36 -3.68 -14.52 -2.12
CA VAL A 36 -2.52 -13.62 -2.34
C VAL A 36 -1.49 -13.83 -1.24
N LEU A 37 -1.93 -13.98 0.01
CA LEU A 37 -1.04 -14.23 1.14
C LEU A 37 -0.36 -15.60 1.06
N ALA A 38 -1.06 -16.65 0.62
CA ALA A 38 -0.49 -17.97 0.43
C ALA A 38 0.66 -17.94 -0.59
N VAL A 39 0.44 -17.30 -1.75
CA VAL A 39 1.51 -17.12 -2.75
C VAL A 39 2.65 -16.27 -2.19
N THR A 40 2.34 -15.22 -1.43
CA THR A 40 3.35 -14.35 -0.81
C THR A 40 4.20 -15.10 0.21
N ARG A 41 3.59 -15.89 1.10
CA ARG A 41 4.30 -16.70 2.11
C ARG A 41 5.23 -17.71 1.43
N ARG A 42 4.75 -18.41 0.40
CA ARG A 42 5.58 -19.33 -0.38
C ARG A 42 6.75 -18.59 -1.04
N LEU A 43 6.48 -17.49 -1.74
CA LEU A 43 7.49 -16.69 -2.42
C LEU A 43 8.58 -16.20 -1.44
N MET A 44 8.19 -15.64 -0.29
CA MET A 44 9.15 -15.18 0.71
C MET A 44 10.00 -16.34 1.27
N ALA A 45 9.38 -17.50 1.52
CA ALA A 45 10.05 -18.68 2.02
C ALA A 45 11.11 -19.21 1.04
N GLU A 46 10.76 -19.38 -0.24
CA GLU A 46 11.68 -19.86 -1.28
C GLU A 46 12.86 -18.91 -1.49
N LEU A 47 12.60 -17.59 -1.45
CA LEU A 47 13.65 -16.56 -1.57
C LEU A 47 14.47 -16.38 -0.29
N ARG A 48 14.09 -17.02 0.82
CA ARG A 48 14.61 -16.75 2.17
C ARG A 48 14.64 -15.25 2.48
N TRP A 49 13.60 -14.54 2.04
CA TRP A 49 13.58 -13.08 2.03
C TRP A 49 13.64 -12.50 3.45
N SER A 50 14.42 -11.43 3.62
CA SER A 50 14.49 -10.63 4.84
C SER A 50 14.32 -9.15 4.50
N GLY A 51 13.46 -8.47 5.26
CA GLY A 51 13.18 -7.05 5.08
C GLY A 51 11.82 -6.77 4.43
N VAL A 52 11.66 -5.54 3.95
CA VAL A 52 10.43 -5.06 3.32
C VAL A 52 10.43 -5.40 1.83
N ALA A 53 9.28 -5.83 1.33
CA ALA A 53 9.04 -6.04 -0.09
C ALA A 53 7.61 -5.62 -0.44
N ASN A 54 7.46 -5.06 -1.64
CA ASN A 54 6.18 -4.90 -2.31
C ASN A 54 6.06 -5.99 -3.38
N VAL A 55 4.94 -6.71 -3.40
CA VAL A 55 4.67 -7.73 -4.41
C VAL A 55 3.42 -7.33 -5.17
N ASP A 56 3.59 -7.08 -6.47
CA ASP A 56 2.48 -6.67 -7.32
C ASP A 56 1.80 -7.90 -7.91
N PHE A 57 0.48 -7.95 -7.78
CA PHE A 57 -0.34 -9.06 -8.24
C PHE A 57 -1.35 -8.61 -9.30
N ARG A 58 -1.66 -9.53 -10.21
CA ARG A 58 -2.88 -9.49 -11.03
C ARG A 58 -3.70 -10.74 -10.76
N LEU A 59 -5.00 -10.57 -10.54
CA LEU A 59 -5.92 -11.70 -10.46
C LEU A 59 -6.30 -12.14 -11.87
N ASP A 60 -6.13 -13.42 -12.16
CA ASP A 60 -6.66 -14.06 -13.35
C ASP A 60 -8.20 -13.93 -13.33
N ARG A 61 -8.79 -13.44 -14.42
CA ARG A 61 -10.24 -13.20 -14.48
C ARG A 61 -11.08 -14.47 -14.59
N ARG A 62 -10.50 -15.55 -15.12
CA ARG A 62 -11.18 -16.82 -15.37
C ARG A 62 -11.11 -17.73 -14.15
N THR A 63 -9.97 -17.74 -13.46
CA THR A 63 -9.71 -18.65 -12.34
C THR A 63 -9.72 -17.96 -10.97
N GLY A 64 -9.62 -16.62 -10.94
CA GLY A 64 -9.46 -15.85 -9.71
C GLY A 64 -8.09 -16.00 -9.05
N GLN A 65 -7.15 -16.74 -9.67
CA GLN A 65 -5.85 -17.01 -9.08
C GLN A 65 -4.94 -15.77 -9.11
N PRO A 66 -4.19 -15.51 -8.03
CA PRO A 66 -3.21 -14.42 -8.00
C PRO A 66 -1.95 -14.79 -8.78
N LEU A 67 -1.64 -13.99 -9.80
CA LEU A 67 -0.42 -14.06 -10.59
C LEU A 67 0.54 -12.97 -10.13
N VAL A 68 1.77 -13.34 -9.77
CA VAL A 68 2.83 -12.39 -9.41
C VAL A 68 3.29 -11.68 -10.68
N LEU A 69 3.31 -10.35 -10.65
CA LEU A 69 3.85 -9.52 -11.71
C LEU A 69 5.29 -9.11 -11.43
N GLU A 70 5.53 -8.62 -10.20
CA GLU A 70 6.82 -8.06 -9.81
C GLU A 70 7.04 -8.21 -8.30
N VAL A 71 8.30 -8.35 -7.91
CA VAL A 71 8.76 -8.30 -6.52
C VAL A 71 9.75 -7.14 -6.39
N ASN A 72 9.37 -6.15 -5.60
CA ASN A 72 10.13 -4.93 -5.39
C ASN A 72 10.70 -4.92 -3.95
N GLY A 73 12.02 -4.98 -3.79
CA GLY A 73 12.69 -4.83 -2.50
C GLY A 73 12.76 -3.37 -2.00
N ARG A 74 11.69 -2.61 -2.16
CA ARG A 74 11.60 -1.18 -1.84
C ARG A 74 10.21 -0.78 -1.38
N TYR A 75 10.10 0.42 -0.84
CA TYR A 75 8.83 1.05 -0.52
C TYR A 75 8.05 1.47 -1.78
N TRP A 76 6.72 1.55 -1.63
CA TRP A 76 5.78 1.88 -2.70
C TRP A 76 5.07 3.20 -2.44
N ALA A 77 4.49 3.79 -3.48
CA ALA A 77 3.90 5.13 -3.42
C ALA A 77 2.75 5.25 -2.39
N THR A 78 2.02 4.16 -2.15
CA THR A 78 0.87 4.11 -1.24
C THR A 78 1.21 3.45 0.10
N LEU A 79 2.48 3.54 0.53
CA LEU A 79 2.95 3.04 1.82
C LEU A 79 2.15 3.61 3.01
N PHE A 80 1.79 4.89 2.94
CA PHE A 80 0.97 5.55 3.97
C PHE A 80 -0.38 4.87 4.18
N ALA A 81 -0.95 4.23 3.16
CA ALA A 81 -2.19 3.50 3.34
C ALA A 81 -2.04 2.25 4.24
N SER A 82 -0.82 1.74 4.39
CA SER A 82 -0.52 0.62 5.30
C SER A 82 -0.42 1.05 6.76
N THR A 83 0.06 2.27 7.05
CA THR A 83 0.07 2.78 8.44
C THR A 83 -1.35 2.92 8.99
N ILE A 84 -2.29 3.29 8.11
CA ILE A 84 -3.72 3.34 8.39
C ILE A 84 -4.32 1.96 8.67
N ALA A 85 -3.74 0.91 8.08
CA ALA A 85 -4.08 -0.49 8.40
C ALA A 85 -3.33 -1.01 9.64
N GLU A 86 -2.73 -0.11 10.43
CA GLU A 86 -1.93 -0.37 11.64
C GLU A 86 -0.60 -1.07 11.38
N VAL A 87 -0.06 -0.99 10.15
CA VAL A 87 1.23 -1.57 9.78
C VAL A 87 2.20 -0.49 9.32
N ASN A 88 3.14 -0.13 10.19
CA ASN A 88 4.19 0.86 9.88
C ASN A 88 5.49 0.17 9.43
N PHE A 89 5.61 -0.14 8.13
CA PHE A 89 6.78 -0.88 7.61
C PHE A 89 8.15 -0.20 7.84
N PRO A 90 8.31 1.13 7.73
CA PRO A 90 9.55 1.79 8.11
C PRO A 90 9.95 1.57 9.57
N ASP A 91 9.01 1.76 10.50
CA ASP A 91 9.26 1.50 11.94
C ASP A 91 9.65 0.04 12.18
N LEU A 92 8.93 -0.90 11.58
CA LEU A 92 9.25 -2.33 11.67
C LEU A 92 10.63 -2.65 11.09
N ALA A 93 11.02 -2.03 9.97
CA ALA A 93 12.35 -2.22 9.40
C ALA A 93 13.44 -1.72 10.36
N CYS A 94 13.26 -0.56 10.99
CA CYS A 94 14.19 -0.03 12.00
C CYS A 94 14.31 -0.97 13.20
N ARG A 95 13.18 -1.40 13.78
CA ARG A 95 13.16 -2.33 14.92
C ARG A 95 13.86 -3.65 14.61
N SER A 96 13.61 -4.21 13.43
CA SER A 96 14.31 -5.43 12.98
C SER A 96 15.81 -5.20 12.83
N ALA A 97 16.24 -4.05 12.29
CA ALA A 97 17.65 -3.71 12.17
C ALA A 97 18.34 -3.57 13.55
N LEU A 98 17.59 -3.15 14.57
CA LEU A 98 18.03 -3.11 15.96
C LEU A 98 18.00 -4.49 16.66
N GLY A 99 17.58 -5.55 15.97
CA GLY A 99 17.47 -6.90 16.53
C GLY A 99 16.26 -7.10 17.44
N GLU A 100 15.28 -6.19 17.42
CA GLU A 100 14.05 -6.34 18.19
C GLU A 100 13.18 -7.46 17.60
N LEU A 101 12.51 -8.19 18.49
CA LEU A 101 11.52 -9.19 18.09
C LEU A 101 10.26 -8.49 17.59
N ILE A 102 9.94 -8.72 16.31
CA ILE A 102 8.71 -8.21 15.72
C ILE A 102 7.61 -9.25 15.88
N PRO A 103 6.55 -8.96 16.67
CA PRO A 103 5.40 -9.84 16.74
C PRO A 103 4.70 -9.89 15.38
N GLY A 104 4.01 -11.00 15.10
CA GLY A 104 3.19 -11.09 13.89
C GLY A 104 2.08 -10.03 13.91
N ILE A 105 2.07 -9.11 12.94
CA ILE A 105 1.07 -8.02 12.88
C ILE A 105 -0.01 -8.39 11.86
N ILE A 106 -1.25 -8.42 12.32
CA ILE A 106 -2.43 -8.66 11.49
C ILE A 106 -3.02 -7.30 11.11
N PRO A 107 -3.07 -6.93 9.81
CA PRO A 107 -3.57 -5.63 9.39
C PRO A 107 -5.08 -5.51 9.51
N GLN A 108 -5.57 -4.29 9.73
CA GLN A 108 -7.01 -4.00 9.71
C GLN A 108 -7.54 -3.75 8.29
N THR A 109 -8.80 -4.14 8.06
CA THR A 109 -9.52 -3.81 6.82
C THR A 109 -10.00 -2.36 6.87
N ARG A 110 -9.49 -1.52 5.96
CA ARG A 110 -9.75 -0.08 5.89
C ARG A 110 -9.90 0.38 4.45
N LYS A 111 -10.72 1.42 4.24
CA LYS A 111 -10.83 2.13 2.95
C LYS A 111 -10.13 3.48 3.02
N PHE A 112 -9.11 3.66 2.20
CA PHE A 112 -8.30 4.86 2.13
C PHE A 112 -8.50 5.57 0.79
N SER A 113 -8.52 6.90 0.81
CA SER A 113 -8.36 7.71 -0.41
C SER A 113 -7.43 8.86 -0.12
N ALA A 114 -6.51 9.16 -1.05
CA ALA A 114 -5.83 10.45 -1.03
C ALA A 114 -6.88 11.59 -1.14
N LEU A 115 -6.62 12.70 -0.46
CA LEU A 115 -7.56 13.82 -0.31
C LEU A 115 -7.88 14.46 -1.65
N LYS A 116 -6.86 14.71 -2.48
CA LYS A 116 -7.02 15.34 -3.80
C LYS A 116 -8.02 14.57 -4.69
N PRO A 117 -7.83 13.28 -5.01
CA PRO A 117 -8.81 12.48 -5.76
C PRO A 117 -10.21 12.46 -5.12
N PHE A 118 -10.29 12.39 -3.79
CA PHE A 118 -11.56 12.39 -3.08
C PHE A 118 -12.35 13.70 -3.29
N VAL A 119 -11.68 14.85 -3.12
CA VAL A 119 -12.27 16.17 -3.36
C VAL A 119 -12.68 16.32 -4.84
N TRP A 120 -11.86 15.85 -5.78
CA TRP A 120 -12.19 15.86 -7.20
C TRP A 120 -13.43 15.02 -7.54
N ASP A 121 -13.57 13.82 -6.97
CA ASP A 121 -14.76 12.99 -7.18
C ASP A 121 -16.02 13.62 -6.58
N LEU A 122 -15.89 14.31 -5.44
CA LEU A 122 -16.98 15.06 -4.79
C LEU A 122 -17.42 16.25 -5.66
N LEU A 123 -16.49 17.08 -6.12
CA LEU A 123 -16.76 18.25 -6.98
C LEU A 123 -17.38 17.86 -8.33
N ARG A 124 -17.04 16.69 -8.87
CA ARG A 124 -17.61 16.18 -10.13
C ARG A 124 -18.93 15.42 -9.97
N PHE A 125 -19.54 15.45 -8.78
CA PHE A 125 -20.83 14.82 -8.47
C PHE A 125 -20.92 13.36 -8.95
N ARG A 126 -19.83 12.59 -8.86
CA ARG A 126 -19.84 11.20 -9.33
C ARG A 126 -20.76 10.39 -8.41
N ARG A 127 -21.93 9.97 -8.92
CA ARG A 127 -22.98 9.21 -8.18
C ARG A 127 -22.49 7.94 -7.46
N LYS A 128 -21.34 7.38 -7.84
CA LYS A 128 -20.66 6.25 -7.19
C LYS A 128 -19.29 6.65 -6.61
N ALA A 129 -19.18 7.83 -6.00
CA ALA A 129 -17.95 8.26 -5.35
C ALA A 129 -17.52 7.23 -4.30
N PHE A 130 -16.24 6.84 -4.36
CA PHE A 130 -15.64 5.99 -3.33
C PHE A 130 -15.80 6.69 -1.97
N ARG A 131 -16.30 5.97 -0.96
CA ARG A 131 -16.45 6.48 0.41
C ARG A 131 -15.26 6.03 1.24
N PRO A 132 -14.18 6.82 1.35
CA PRO A 132 -13.07 6.48 2.22
C PRO A 132 -13.52 6.57 3.67
N GLN A 133 -12.97 5.71 4.52
CA GLN A 133 -13.06 5.85 5.97
C GLN A 133 -12.08 6.90 6.48
N ILE A 134 -10.98 7.08 5.74
CA ILE A 134 -9.88 7.95 6.13
C ILE A 134 -9.16 8.45 4.88
N THR A 135 -8.68 9.69 4.98
CA THR A 135 -7.84 10.33 3.98
C THR A 135 -6.48 10.68 4.59
N ASP A 136 -5.55 11.14 3.75
CA ASP A 136 -4.25 11.64 4.17
C ASP A 136 -4.31 13.05 4.81
N LEU A 137 -5.49 13.66 4.94
CA LEU A 137 -5.67 15.00 5.51
C LEU A 137 -5.01 15.21 6.89
N PRO A 138 -5.18 14.30 7.90
CA PRO A 138 -4.53 14.50 9.20
C PRO A 138 -3.00 14.53 9.12
N PHE A 139 -2.41 13.86 8.13
CA PHE A 139 -0.97 13.85 7.92
C PHE A 139 -0.50 15.14 7.25
N ILE A 140 -1.22 15.61 6.24
CA ILE A 140 -0.97 16.90 5.58
C ILE A 140 -1.01 18.04 6.60
N LEU A 141 -1.95 17.99 7.56
CA LEU A 141 -2.05 19.00 8.62
C LEU A 141 -0.89 18.94 9.61
N ARG A 142 -0.33 17.75 9.88
CA ARG A 142 0.83 17.58 10.78
C ARG A 142 2.14 18.00 10.14
N ASP A 143 2.31 17.73 8.85
CA ASP A 143 3.48 18.13 8.08
C ASP A 143 3.05 18.66 6.70
N PRO A 144 2.75 19.97 6.59
CA PRO A 144 2.31 20.56 5.33
C PRO A 144 3.47 20.85 4.37
N LEU A 145 4.72 20.83 4.86
CA LEU A 145 5.90 21.22 4.07
C LEU A 145 6.08 20.38 2.80
N PRO A 146 5.88 19.05 2.80
CA PRO A 146 5.93 18.24 1.58
C PRO A 146 4.90 18.66 0.52
N GLU A 147 3.69 19.06 0.91
CA GLU A 147 2.67 19.52 -0.05
C GLU A 147 3.02 20.90 -0.62
N LEU A 148 3.57 21.79 0.20
CA LEU A 148 4.05 23.09 -0.26
C LEU A 148 5.26 22.94 -1.19
N ALA A 149 6.20 22.06 -0.86
CA ALA A 149 7.38 21.79 -1.69
C ALA A 149 6.99 21.30 -3.11
N LYS A 150 5.90 20.54 -3.24
CA LYS A 150 5.37 20.12 -4.55
C LYS A 150 4.95 21.30 -5.44
N LEU A 151 4.60 22.45 -4.88
CA LEU A 151 4.30 23.67 -5.64
C LEU A 151 5.55 24.30 -6.27
N TRP A 152 6.72 24.08 -5.66
CA TRP A 152 8.01 24.59 -6.13
C TRP A 152 8.81 23.57 -6.94
N GLN A 153 8.41 22.31 -6.95
CA GLN A 153 8.99 21.30 -7.82
C GLN A 153 8.61 21.61 -9.28
N ARG A 154 9.58 22.09 -10.06
CA ARG A 154 9.44 22.12 -11.53
C ARG A 154 9.31 20.68 -12.01
N PRO A 155 8.40 20.37 -12.95
CA PRO A 155 8.35 19.04 -13.53
C PRO A 155 9.72 18.75 -14.14
N TRP A 156 10.31 17.63 -13.76
CA TRP A 156 11.52 17.12 -14.41
C TRP A 156 11.18 16.96 -15.90
N ARG A 157 11.74 17.84 -16.73
CA ARG A 157 11.72 17.67 -18.18
C ARG A 157 12.77 16.58 -18.47
N VAL A 158 12.29 15.37 -18.73
CA VAL A 158 13.06 14.33 -19.42
C VAL A 158 12.74 14.47 -20.91
#